data_AF-A0A536DHT2-F1
#
_entry.id   AF-A0A536DHT2-F1
#
_cell.length_a   1.000
_cell.length_b   1.000
_cell.length_c   1.000
_cell.angle_alpha   90.00
_cell.angle_beta   90.00
_cell.angle_gamma   90.00
#
_symmetry.space_group_name_H-M   'P 1'
#
loop_
_entity.id
_entity.type
_entity.pdbx_description
1 polymer ?
#
loop_
_entity_poly.entity_id
_entity_poly.type
_entity_poly.pdbx_seq_one_letter_code
_entity_poly.pdbx_strand_id
1 'polypeptide(L)'
;MIISVARAGETRNCPACRQTLGKVAQLDQLLARWWEPRRSRADLVKPNVPYLVERLWTANGQGERLYAGVGPKYTNYDIFRNMVTRLMIRGIDEGWAELKFPQDPLAEDPQYVLTIVDSERFAEGVEKLFPEVDWDEPVSASVAEAMNVEPPKRAKKTKKK
;
A
#
# COMPACT_ATOMS: atom_id res chain seq x y z
N MET A 1 24.46 -5.76 -6.34
CA MET A 1 24.27 -4.83 -7.47
C MET A 1 23.76 -3.54 -6.87
N ILE A 2 24.36 -2.38 -7.18
CA ILE A 2 23.90 -1.08 -6.70
C ILE A 2 23.11 -0.42 -7.82
N ILE A 3 21.88 0.01 -7.55
CA ILE A 3 21.04 0.68 -8.55
C ILE A 3 21.58 2.08 -8.84
N SER A 4 21.76 2.44 -10.10
CA SER A 4 22.02 3.83 -10.47
C SER A 4 20.74 4.65 -10.34
N VAL A 5 20.81 5.88 -9.81
CA VAL A 5 19.68 6.81 -9.68
C VAL A 5 18.88 6.95 -10.98
N ALA A 6 19.59 7.11 -12.10
CA ALA A 6 18.99 7.27 -13.43
C ALA A 6 18.14 6.08 -13.92
N ARG A 7 18.13 4.96 -13.21
CA ARG A 7 17.43 3.72 -13.57
C ARG A 7 16.56 3.18 -12.43
N ALA A 8 16.28 4.01 -11.42
CA ALA A 8 15.41 3.65 -10.31
C ALA A 8 13.98 3.37 -10.82
N GLY A 9 13.40 2.25 -10.37
CA GLY A 9 12.04 1.85 -10.75
C GLY A 9 11.93 0.94 -11.96
N GLU A 10 13.03 0.70 -12.69
CA GLU A 10 13.05 -0.25 -13.82
C GLU A 10 13.34 -1.67 -13.35
N THR A 11 12.42 -2.61 -13.55
CA THR A 11 12.62 -4.02 -13.23
C THR A 11 13.72 -4.61 -14.10
N ARG A 12 14.81 -5.11 -13.50
CA ARG A 12 16.03 -5.54 -14.22
C ARG A 12 16.58 -6.85 -13.69
N ASN A 13 17.14 -7.66 -14.57
CA ASN A 13 17.87 -8.87 -14.19
C ASN A 13 19.31 -8.53 -13.83
N CYS A 14 19.77 -9.04 -12.68
CA CYS A 14 21.15 -8.89 -12.25
C CYS A 14 22.09 -9.65 -13.21
N PRO A 15 23.13 -9.03 -13.76
CA PRO A 15 24.04 -9.70 -14.70
C PRO A 15 24.89 -10.80 -14.03
N ALA A 16 25.08 -10.73 -12.72
CA ALA A 16 25.89 -11.71 -11.97
C ALA A 16 25.09 -12.94 -11.53
N CYS A 17 23.93 -12.75 -10.88
CA CYS A 17 23.13 -13.84 -10.34
C CYS A 17 21.84 -14.13 -11.13
N ARG A 18 21.57 -13.37 -12.20
CA ARG A 18 20.36 -13.46 -13.05
C ARG A 18 19.02 -13.23 -12.34
N GLN A 19 19.01 -12.87 -11.06
CA GLN A 19 17.78 -12.57 -10.35
C GLN A 19 17.19 -11.23 -10.78
N THR A 20 15.86 -11.19 -10.91
CA THR A 20 15.10 -9.97 -11.17
C THR A 20 15.07 -9.11 -9.91
N LEU A 21 15.52 -7.87 -10.02
CA LEU A 21 15.45 -6.91 -8.93
C LEU A 21 14.10 -6.18 -8.97
N GLY A 22 13.15 -6.69 -8.17
CA GLY A 22 11.82 -6.10 -8.01
C GLY A 22 11.88 -4.71 -7.36
N LYS A 23 10.87 -3.88 -7.62
CA LYS A 23 10.80 -2.48 -7.18
C LYS A 23 10.97 -2.32 -5.66
N VAL A 24 10.47 -3.27 -4.87
CA VAL A 24 10.62 -3.27 -3.40
C VAL A 24 12.09 -3.38 -3.00
N ALA A 25 12.83 -4.31 -3.62
CA ALA A 25 14.26 -4.46 -3.37
C ALA A 25 15.07 -3.25 -3.85
N GLN A 26 14.62 -2.57 -4.91
CA GLN A 26 15.22 -1.31 -5.37
C GLN A 26 15.07 -0.20 -4.34
N LEU A 27 13.86 -0.06 -3.80
CA LEU A 27 13.55 0.92 -2.77
C LEU A 27 14.41 0.69 -1.53
N ASP A 28 14.54 -0.54 -1.05
CA ASP A 28 15.37 -0.86 0.12
C ASP A 28 16.84 -0.41 -0.07
N GLN A 29 17.43 -0.69 -1.23
CA GLN A 29 18.79 -0.27 -1.56
C GLN A 29 18.93 1.26 -1.64
N LEU A 30 17.93 1.94 -2.19
CA LEU A 30 17.94 3.40 -2.30
C LEU A 30 17.78 4.08 -0.94
N LEU A 31 16.89 3.57 -0.09
CA LEU A 31 16.71 4.02 1.28
C LEU A 31 18.00 3.86 2.11
N ALA A 32 18.67 2.71 1.98
CA ALA A 32 19.96 2.48 2.63
C ALA A 32 21.02 3.49 2.17
N ARG A 33 21.10 3.77 0.86
CA ARG A 33 22.05 4.74 0.30
C ARG A 33 21.74 6.18 0.65
N TRP A 34 20.46 6.53 0.76
CA TRP A 34 20.02 7.85 1.21
C TRP A 34 20.37 8.06 2.69
N TRP A 35 20.20 7.02 3.50
CA TRP A 35 20.47 7.02 4.94
C TRP A 35 21.95 7.07 5.28
N GLU A 36 22.79 6.30 4.58
CA GLU A 36 24.20 6.11 4.93
C GLU A 36 25.00 7.41 5.18
N PRO A 37 24.99 8.43 4.29
CA PRO A 37 25.68 9.69 4.53
C PRO A 37 25.02 10.56 5.62
N ARG A 38 23.78 10.25 6.00
CA ARG A 38 22.94 11.02 6.94
C ARG A 38 22.82 10.37 8.31
N ARG A 39 23.44 9.20 8.53
CA ARG A 39 23.28 8.39 9.76
C ARG A 39 23.67 9.09 11.07
N SER A 40 24.50 10.13 11.01
CA SER A 40 24.93 10.91 12.19
C SER A 40 23.94 12.01 12.57
N ARG A 41 22.90 12.26 11.76
CA ARG A 41 21.84 13.22 12.08
C ARG A 41 20.91 12.65 13.14
N ALA A 42 20.81 13.35 14.28
CA ALA A 42 20.00 12.91 15.41
C ALA A 42 18.48 13.04 15.16
N ASP A 43 18.08 13.88 14.21
CA ASP A 43 16.68 14.12 13.85
C ASP A 43 16.11 13.10 12.86
N LEU A 44 16.95 12.24 12.28
CA LEU A 44 16.52 11.26 11.29
C LEU A 44 16.49 9.85 11.87
N VAL A 45 15.44 9.10 11.51
CA VAL A 45 15.32 7.68 11.79
C VAL A 45 15.61 6.92 10.49
N LYS A 46 16.30 5.77 10.59
CA LYS A 46 16.58 4.92 9.43
C LYS A 46 15.25 4.54 8.73
N PRO A 47 15.03 4.99 7.49
CA PRO A 47 13.83 4.62 6.76
C PRO A 47 13.88 3.14 6.39
N ASN A 48 12.71 2.51 6.34
CA ASN A 48 12.56 1.14 5.86
C ASN A 48 11.36 1.06 4.91
N VAL A 49 11.34 0.00 4.10
CA VAL A 49 10.31 -0.18 3.08
C VAL A 49 8.90 -0.25 3.67
N PRO A 50 8.61 -1.07 4.71
CA PRO A 50 7.28 -1.09 5.31
C PRO A 50 6.78 0.27 5.78
N TYR A 51 7.65 1.05 6.43
CA TYR A 51 7.31 2.38 6.92
C TYR A 51 6.93 3.33 5.78
N LEU A 52 7.70 3.34 4.69
CA LEU A 52 7.41 4.21 3.55
C LEU A 52 6.12 3.77 2.83
N VAL A 53 5.98 2.48 2.54
CA VAL A 53 4.78 1.95 1.87
C VAL A 53 3.55 2.24 2.70
N GLU A 54 3.61 1.99 4.02
CA GLU A 54 2.54 2.31 4.96
C GLU A 54 2.12 3.78 4.86
N ARG A 55 3.07 4.72 4.96
CA ARG A 55 2.77 6.15 4.83
C ARG A 55 2.13 6.52 3.50
N LEU A 56 2.57 5.90 2.41
CA LEU A 56 2.05 6.20 1.07
C LEU A 56 0.61 5.75 0.90
N TRP A 57 0.26 4.51 1.29
CA TRP A 57 -1.11 4.02 1.10
C TRP A 57 -2.10 4.55 2.14
N THR A 58 -1.61 4.91 3.34
CA THR A 58 -2.47 5.51 4.40
C THR A 58 -2.65 7.02 4.25
N ALA A 59 -1.95 7.66 3.29
CA ALA A 59 -1.99 9.10 3.07
C ALA A 59 -3.42 9.63 2.95
N ASN A 60 -3.65 10.86 3.41
CA ASN A 60 -4.95 11.54 3.36
C ASN A 60 -6.11 10.75 4.03
N GLY A 61 -5.79 9.97 5.07
CA GLY A 61 -6.78 9.20 5.85
C GLY A 61 -7.32 7.96 5.14
N GLN A 62 -6.70 7.52 4.03
CA GLN A 62 -7.14 6.33 3.30
C GLN A 62 -7.09 5.07 4.17
N GLY A 63 -6.12 4.96 5.08
CA GLY A 63 -6.00 3.83 6.00
C GLY A 63 -7.20 3.66 6.91
N GLU A 64 -7.61 4.76 7.55
CA GLU A 64 -8.76 4.77 8.46
C GLU A 64 -10.08 4.54 7.71
N ARG A 65 -10.23 5.14 6.52
CA ARG A 65 -11.41 4.90 5.67
C ARG A 65 -11.52 3.44 5.28
N LEU A 66 -10.41 2.81 4.85
CA LEU A 66 -10.42 1.40 4.52
C LEU A 66 -10.74 0.54 5.73
N TYR A 67 -10.14 0.81 6.89
CA TYR A 67 -10.44 0.08 8.13
C TYR A 67 -11.91 0.19 8.53
N ALA A 68 -12.49 1.38 8.45
CA ALA A 68 -13.90 1.61 8.74
C ALA A 68 -14.83 0.90 7.74
N GLY A 69 -14.46 0.87 6.45
CA GLY A 69 -15.21 0.18 5.41
C GLY A 69 -15.15 -1.33 5.52
N VAL A 70 -13.99 -1.89 5.87
CA VAL A 70 -13.81 -3.34 6.10
C VAL A 70 -14.47 -3.78 7.41
N GLY A 71 -14.40 -2.96 8.47
CA GLY A 71 -15.00 -3.25 9.76
C GLY A 71 -14.59 -4.61 10.37
N PRO A 72 -13.30 -4.96 10.44
CA PRO A 72 -12.87 -6.28 10.90
C PRO A 72 -13.25 -6.51 12.37
N LYS A 73 -13.77 -7.71 12.69
CA LYS A 73 -14.35 -8.01 14.02
C LYS A 73 -13.31 -8.22 15.12
N TYR A 74 -12.16 -8.79 14.76
CA TYR A 74 -11.15 -9.25 15.72
C TYR A 74 -9.78 -8.59 15.53
N THR A 75 -9.67 -7.65 14.60
CA THR A 75 -8.40 -7.01 14.24
C THR A 75 -8.46 -5.54 14.57
N ASN A 76 -7.56 -5.05 15.41
CA ASN A 76 -7.43 -3.62 15.68
C ASN A 76 -6.74 -2.89 14.51
N TYR A 77 -6.82 -1.56 14.49
CA TYR A 77 -6.30 -0.75 13.39
C TYR A 77 -4.79 -0.93 13.13
N ASP A 78 -3.96 -1.05 14.17
CA ASP A 78 -2.52 -1.22 14.00
C ASP A 78 -2.16 -2.56 13.35
N ILE A 79 -2.83 -3.65 13.75
CA ILE A 79 -2.65 -4.97 13.15
C ILE A 79 -3.16 -4.95 11.71
N PHE A 80 -4.34 -4.36 11.48
CA PHE A 80 -4.92 -4.18 10.14
C PHE A 80 -3.95 -3.45 9.21
N ARG A 81 -3.44 -2.29 9.65
CA ARG A 81 -2.49 -1.47 8.90
C ARG A 81 -1.24 -2.28 8.53
N ASN A 82 -0.68 -3.02 9.47
CA ASN A 82 0.47 -3.88 9.22
C ASN A 82 0.19 -4.99 8.19
N MET A 83 -0.99 -5.63 8.27
CA MET A 83 -1.40 -6.68 7.33
C MET A 83 -1.57 -6.13 5.92
N VAL A 84 -2.28 -5.00 5.77
CA VAL A 84 -2.49 -4.33 4.48
C VAL A 84 -1.18 -3.78 3.92
N THR A 85 -0.28 -3.23 4.74
CA THR A 85 1.06 -2.81 4.29
C THR A 85 1.83 -3.98 3.66
N ARG A 86 1.80 -5.17 4.27
CA ARG A 86 2.45 -6.36 3.69
C ARG A 86 1.80 -6.80 2.37
N LEU A 87 0.49 -6.70 2.27
CA LEU A 87 -0.25 -6.95 1.04
C LEU A 87 0.18 -5.95 -0.06
N MET A 88 0.28 -4.66 0.27
CA MET A 88 0.73 -3.61 -0.66
C MET A 88 2.17 -3.84 -1.15
N ILE A 89 3.08 -4.21 -0.26
CA ILE A 89 4.46 -4.57 -0.63
C ILE A 89 4.47 -5.70 -1.64
N ARG A 90 3.70 -6.77 -1.37
CA ARG A 90 3.53 -7.89 -2.30
C ARG A 90 2.95 -7.43 -3.63
N GLY A 91 1.99 -6.51 -3.61
CA GLY A 91 1.39 -5.97 -4.82
C GLY A 91 2.32 -5.16 -5.70
N ILE A 92 3.30 -4.49 -5.09
CA ILE A 92 4.35 -3.80 -5.83
C ILE A 92 5.22 -4.79 -6.62
N ASP A 93 5.57 -5.92 -6.02
CA ASP A 93 6.38 -6.94 -6.68
C ASP A 93 5.58 -7.76 -7.71
N GLU A 94 4.29 -8.00 -7.45
CA GLU A 94 3.39 -8.71 -8.37
C GLU A 94 2.84 -7.81 -9.50
N GLY A 95 3.00 -6.49 -9.39
CA GLY A 95 2.66 -5.51 -10.42
C GLY A 95 1.21 -5.01 -10.42
N TRP A 96 0.37 -5.42 -9.46
CA TRP A 96 -0.99 -4.88 -9.30
C TRP A 96 -1.04 -3.59 -8.47
N ALA A 97 0.06 -3.24 -7.80
CA ALA A 97 0.34 -1.90 -7.28
C ALA A 97 1.60 -1.33 -7.92
N GLU A 98 1.56 -0.06 -8.30
CA GLU A 98 2.68 0.64 -8.91
C GLU A 98 3.33 1.59 -7.91
N LEU A 99 4.60 1.33 -7.59
CA LEU A 99 5.48 2.30 -6.94
C LEU A 99 6.23 3.11 -8.01
N LYS A 100 5.98 4.42 -8.05
CA LYS A 100 6.71 5.38 -8.89
C LYS A 100 7.83 6.02 -8.10
N PHE A 101 9.03 5.95 -8.66
CA PHE A 101 10.23 6.54 -8.09
C PHE A 101 10.34 8.00 -8.54
N PRO A 102 10.77 8.92 -7.66
CA PRO A 102 11.08 10.28 -8.06
C PRO A 102 12.29 10.31 -9.01
N GLN A 103 12.43 11.44 -9.72
CA GLN A 103 13.57 11.66 -10.62
C GLN A 103 14.92 11.58 -9.87
N ASP A 104 14.97 12.12 -8.65
CA ASP A 104 16.10 11.96 -7.74
C ASP A 104 15.63 11.31 -6.41
N PRO A 105 15.82 9.99 -6.23
CA PRO A 105 15.51 9.28 -5.01
C PRO A 105 16.51 9.53 -3.88
N LEU A 106 17.64 10.22 -4.15
CA LEU A 106 18.66 10.55 -3.15
C LEU A 106 18.62 12.02 -2.68
N ALA A 107 17.67 12.80 -3.22
CA ALA A 107 17.38 14.16 -2.80
C ALA A 107 17.03 14.24 -1.30
N GLU A 108 16.99 15.45 -0.74
CA GLU A 108 16.68 15.62 0.69
C GLU A 108 15.25 15.16 1.04
N ASP A 109 14.27 15.45 0.18
CA ASP A 109 12.87 15.06 0.35
C ASP A 109 12.30 14.37 -0.92
N PRO A 110 12.61 13.08 -1.15
CA PRO A 110 12.21 12.35 -2.35
C PRO A 110 10.70 12.00 -2.33
N GLN A 111 10.00 12.40 -3.39
CA GLN A 111 8.55 12.19 -3.52
C GLN A 111 8.21 10.86 -4.22
N TYR A 112 7.88 9.85 -3.42
CA TYR A 112 7.39 8.56 -3.94
C TYR A 112 5.87 8.59 -4.11
N VAL A 113 5.36 7.89 -5.13
CA VAL A 113 3.92 7.75 -5.34
C VAL A 113 3.57 6.26 -5.43
N LEU A 114 2.53 5.87 -4.70
CA LEU A 114 1.96 4.53 -4.73
C LEU A 114 0.57 4.60 -5.36
N THR A 115 0.32 3.75 -6.36
CA THR A 115 -0.97 3.70 -7.06
C THR A 115 -1.42 2.25 -7.17
N ILE A 116 -2.67 1.97 -6.82
CA ILE A 116 -3.27 0.66 -7.08
C ILE A 116 -3.75 0.68 -8.53
N VAL A 117 -3.15 -0.17 -9.38
CA VAL A 117 -3.48 -0.23 -10.82
C VAL A 117 -4.54 -1.28 -11.12
N ASP A 118 -4.66 -2.29 -10.25
CA ASP A 118 -5.69 -3.32 -10.31
C ASP A 118 -6.39 -3.39 -8.94
N SER A 119 -7.55 -2.76 -8.88
CA SER A 119 -8.36 -2.65 -7.67
C SER A 119 -9.05 -3.97 -7.30
N GLU A 120 -9.33 -4.83 -8.28
CA GLU A 120 -9.98 -6.13 -8.02
C GLU A 120 -9.02 -7.06 -7.29
N ARG A 121 -7.76 -7.15 -7.74
CA ARG A 121 -6.73 -7.92 -7.01
C ARG A 121 -6.45 -7.38 -5.62
N PHE A 122 -6.49 -6.07 -5.44
CA PHE A 122 -6.37 -5.48 -4.11
C PHE A 122 -7.55 -5.91 -3.22
N ALA A 123 -8.79 -5.79 -3.71
CA ALA A 123 -9.98 -6.19 -2.98
C ALA A 123 -9.93 -7.68 -2.60
N GLU A 124 -9.63 -8.57 -3.54
CA GLU A 124 -9.45 -10.00 -3.25
C GLU A 124 -8.36 -10.25 -2.19
N GLY A 125 -7.28 -9.48 -2.23
CA GLY A 125 -6.20 -9.55 -1.25
C GLY A 125 -6.68 -9.18 0.14
N VAL A 126 -7.49 -8.13 0.27
CA VAL A 126 -8.09 -7.69 1.54
C VAL A 126 -9.12 -8.70 2.03
N GLU A 127 -9.98 -9.23 1.16
CA GLU A 127 -10.95 -10.29 1.50
C GLU A 127 -10.26 -11.54 2.06
N LYS A 128 -9.16 -11.96 1.44
CA LYS A 128 -8.35 -13.09 1.91
C LYS A 128 -7.69 -12.83 3.26
N LEU A 129 -7.41 -11.57 3.61
CA LEU A 129 -6.86 -11.19 4.92
C LEU A 129 -7.92 -11.19 6.01
N PHE A 130 -9.18 -10.89 5.68
CA PHE A 130 -10.30 -10.76 6.62
C PHE A 130 -11.51 -11.59 6.17
N PRO A 131 -11.39 -12.94 6.17
CA PRO A 131 -12.47 -13.83 5.73
C PRO A 131 -13.69 -13.83 6.67
N GLU A 132 -13.57 -13.28 7.88
CA GLU A 132 -14.64 -13.18 8.88
C GLU A 132 -15.64 -12.02 8.63
N VAL A 133 -15.29 -11.13 7.70
CA VAL A 133 -16.12 -10.01 7.27
C VAL A 133 -17.17 -10.51 6.29
N ASP A 134 -18.42 -10.05 6.47
CA ASP A 134 -19.50 -10.34 5.53
C ASP A 134 -19.45 -9.31 4.40
N TRP A 135 -18.80 -9.68 3.29
CA TRP A 135 -18.57 -8.81 2.14
C TRP A 135 -19.82 -8.62 1.27
N ASP A 136 -20.86 -9.44 1.47
CA ASP A 136 -22.15 -9.32 0.79
C ASP A 136 -23.11 -8.38 1.54
N GLU A 137 -22.80 -8.02 2.79
CA GLU A 137 -23.59 -7.07 3.56
C GLU A 137 -23.35 -5.63 3.06
N PRO A 138 -24.40 -4.90 2.65
CA PRO A 138 -24.23 -3.52 2.18
C PRO A 138 -23.71 -2.63 3.31
N VAL A 139 -22.63 -1.90 3.01
CA VAL A 139 -22.05 -0.89 3.90
C VAL A 139 -23.18 0.01 4.43
N SER A 140 -23.32 0.09 5.74
CA SER A 140 -24.37 0.89 6.37
C SER A 140 -24.29 2.35 5.89
N ALA A 141 -25.45 3.01 5.71
CA ALA A 141 -25.52 4.38 5.19
C ALA A 141 -24.66 5.36 5.99
N SER A 142 -24.55 5.17 7.31
CA SER A 142 -23.68 5.94 8.21
C SER A 142 -22.18 5.81 7.90
N VAL A 143 -21.73 4.63 7.47
CA VAL A 143 -20.33 4.41 7.06
C VAL A 143 -20.10 4.90 5.63
N ALA A 144 -21.09 4.75 4.75
CA ALA A 144 -21.05 5.28 3.38
C ALA A 144 -20.97 6.82 3.36
N GLU A 145 -21.75 7.51 4.20
CA GLU A 145 -21.68 8.97 4.38
C GLU A 145 -20.32 9.42 4.94
N ALA A 146 -19.75 8.70 5.90
CA ALA A 146 -18.42 8.99 6.43
C ALA A 146 -17.28 8.77 5.41
N MET A 147 -17.49 7.88 4.44
CA MET A 147 -16.53 7.54 3.38
C MET A 147 -16.76 8.33 2.08
N ASN A 148 -17.79 9.19 2.01
CA ASN A 148 -18.21 9.91 0.79
C ASN A 148 -18.49 8.96 -0.39
N VAL A 149 -19.06 7.80 -0.11
CA VAL A 149 -19.50 6.80 -1.10
C VAL A 149 -21.02 6.80 -1.13
N GLU A 150 -21.65 6.88 -2.31
CA GLU A 150 -23.11 6.78 -2.40
C GLU A 150 -23.57 5.39 -1.92
N PRO A 151 -24.45 5.31 -0.90
CA PRO A 151 -24.93 4.02 -0.40
C PRO A 151 -25.81 3.32 -1.45
N PRO A 152 -25.74 1.98 -1.55
CA PRO A 152 -26.57 1.24 -2.49
C PRO A 152 -28.06 1.44 -2.19
N LYS A 153 -28.83 1.79 -3.23
CA LYS A 153 -30.29 1.97 -3.13
C LYS A 153 -30.93 0.63 -2.77
N ARG A 154 -31.45 0.50 -1.54
CA ARG A 154 -32.20 -0.69 -1.10
C ARG A 154 -33.33 -1.01 -2.09
N ALA A 155 -33.20 -2.11 -2.82
CA ALA A 155 -34.29 -2.64 -3.63
C ALA A 155 -35.44 -3.04 -2.70
N LYS A 156 -36.58 -2.35 -2.81
CA LYS A 156 -37.80 -2.67 -2.07
C LYS A 156 -38.25 -4.08 -2.47
N LYS A 157 -38.09 -5.06 -1.58
CA LYS A 157 -38.72 -6.38 -1.73
C LYS A 157 -40.24 -6.19 -1.67
N THR A 158 -40.89 -6.28 -2.83
CA THR A 158 -42.34 -6.28 -2.95
C THR A 158 -42.88 -7.53 -2.25
N LYS A 159 -43.53 -7.34 -1.10
CA LYS A 159 -44.23 -8.39 -0.36
C LYS A 159 -45.41 -8.85 -1.22
N LYS A 160 -45.30 -10.02 -1.85
CA LYS A 160 -46.41 -10.65 -2.59
C LYS A 160 -47.36 -11.26 -1.55
N LYS A 161 -48.59 -10.77 -1.53
CA LYS A 161 -49.70 -11.24 -0.69
C LYS A 161 -50.37 -12.43 -1.36
#